data_AF-A0A1V4VRX4-F1
#
_entry.id   AF-A0A1V4VRX4-F1
#
_cell.length_a   1.000
_cell.length_b   1.000
_cell.length_c   1.000
_cell.angle_alpha   90.00
_cell.angle_beta   90.00
_cell.angle_gamma   90.00
#
_symmetry.space_group_name_H-M   'P 1'
#
loop_
_entity.id
_entity.type
_entity.pdbx_description
1 polymer ?
#
loop_
_entity_poly.entity_id
_entity_poly.type
_entity_poly.pdbx_seq_one_letter_code
_entity_poly.pdbx_strand_id
1 'polypeptide(L)'
;MIIGGSVSKDHVHLLISCPPSLAPAKIIQHLKGALAQKVLWSTPLGKKYFCAIVGAITEELVKEYVENQQTDGSEEAFKIDD
;
A
#
# COMPACT_ATOMS: atom_id res chain seq x y z
N MET A 1 -5.87 -5.16 5.80
CA MET A 1 -7.34 -5.32 5.86
C MET A 1 -7.96 -4.98 4.51
N ILE A 2 -8.93 -5.75 4.00
CA ILE A 2 -9.68 -5.41 2.79
C ILE A 2 -10.72 -4.35 3.17
N ILE A 3 -10.71 -3.21 2.47
CA ILE A 3 -11.65 -2.10 2.69
C ILE A 3 -12.85 -2.24 1.75
N GLY A 4 -12.60 -2.66 0.52
CA GLY A 4 -13.63 -2.88 -0.49
C GLY A 4 -13.08 -3.59 -1.71
N GLY A 5 -13.97 -4.02 -2.61
CA GLY A 5 -13.56 -4.66 -3.85
C GLY A 5 -14.73 -4.93 -4.80
N SER A 6 -14.38 -5.22 -6.05
CA SER A 6 -15.33 -5.63 -7.08
C SER A 6 -14.76 -6.80 -7.89
N VAL A 7 -15.65 -7.70 -8.30
CA VAL A 7 -15.30 -8.89 -9.08
C VAL A 7 -15.99 -8.82 -10.42
N SER A 8 -15.20 -8.90 -11.48
CA SER A 8 -15.64 -9.06 -12.87
C SER A 8 -15.32 -10.47 -13.34
N LYS A 9 -15.80 -10.85 -14.54
CA LYS A 9 -15.52 -12.18 -15.10
C LYS A 9 -14.04 -12.45 -15.33
N ASP A 10 -13.26 -11.42 -15.62
CA ASP A 10 -11.87 -11.50 -16.07
C ASP A 10 -10.87 -10.78 -15.14
N HIS A 11 -11.34 -10.02 -14.14
CA HIS A 11 -10.47 -9.28 -13.23
C HIS A 11 -11.14 -9.01 -11.87
N VAL A 12 -10.31 -8.70 -10.87
CA VAL A 12 -10.73 -8.31 -9.52
C VAL A 12 -10.06 -7.00 -9.15
N HIS A 13 -10.83 -6.05 -8.64
CA HIS A 13 -10.31 -4.82 -8.02
C HIS A 13 -10.41 -4.93 -6.51
N LEU A 14 -9.34 -4.58 -5.80
CA LEU A 14 -9.30 -4.61 -4.33
C LEU A 14 -8.76 -3.27 -3.82
N LEU A 15 -9.51 -2.64 -2.92
CA LEU A 15 -9.03 -1.56 -2.07
C LEU A 15 -8.62 -2.15 -0.73
N ILE A 16 -7.34 -2.04 -0.40
CA ILE A 16 -6.76 -2.64 0.80
C ILE A 16 -6.02 -1.60 1.64
N SER A 17 -6.13 -1.71 2.95
CA SER A 17 -5.21 -1.09 3.90
C SER A 17 -4.11 -2.11 4.23
N CYS A 18 -2.85 -1.71 4.10
CA CYS A 18 -1.71 -2.56 4.42
C CYS A 18 -0.62 -1.75 5.14
N PRO A 19 0.18 -2.38 6.01
CA PRO A 19 1.35 -1.73 6.61
C PRO A 19 2.33 -1.25 5.53
N PRO A 20 3.00 -0.09 5.72
CA PRO A 20 3.95 0.44 4.76
C PRO A 20 5.21 -0.43 4.61
N SER A 21 5.50 -1.28 5.59
CA SER A 21 6.62 -2.24 5.55
C SER A 21 6.39 -3.41 4.59
N LEU A 22 5.18 -3.58 4.06
CA LEU A 22 4.82 -4.72 3.22
C LEU A 22 4.81 -4.34 1.74
N ALA A 23 5.73 -4.93 0.98
CA ALA A 23 5.81 -4.70 -0.46
C ALA A 23 4.55 -5.18 -1.20
N PRO A 24 4.03 -4.42 -2.20
CA PRO A 24 2.85 -4.79 -2.98
C PRO A 24 2.93 -6.20 -3.59
N ALA A 25 4.11 -6.59 -4.10
CA ALA A 25 4.33 -7.91 -4.66
C ALA A 25 4.07 -9.05 -3.66
N LYS A 26 4.47 -8.88 -2.39
CA LYS A 26 4.25 -9.87 -1.32
C LYS A 26 2.78 -9.99 -0.95
N ILE A 27 2.04 -8.88 -1.02
CA ILE A 27 0.58 -8.87 -0.78
C ILE A 27 -0.10 -9.70 -1.86
N ILE A 28 0.17 -9.40 -3.13
CA ILE A 28 -0.45 -10.10 -4.26
C ILE A 28 -0.06 -11.57 -4.30
N GLN A 29 1.19 -11.90 -3.97
CA GLN A 29 1.64 -13.28 -3.84
C GLN A 29 0.82 -14.05 -2.80
N HIS A 30 0.62 -13.49 -1.61
CA HIS A 30 -0.20 -14.10 -0.56
C HIS A 30 -1.65 -14.27 -1.00
N LEU A 31 -2.26 -13.22 -1.56
CA LEU A 31 -3.66 -13.27 -2.01
C LEU A 31 -3.86 -14.36 -3.07
N LYS A 32 -3.04 -14.35 -4.13
CA LYS A 32 -3.14 -15.34 -5.21
C LYS A 32 -2.83 -16.75 -4.71
N GLY A 33 -1.85 -16.91 -3.83
CA GLY A 33 -1.50 -18.20 -3.21
C GLY A 33 -2.63 -18.78 -2.39
N ALA A 34 -3.25 -17.97 -1.52
CA ALA A 34 -4.38 -18.40 -0.69
C ALA A 34 -5.62 -18.76 -1.54
N LEU A 35 -5.88 -18.00 -2.61
CA LEU A 35 -6.95 -18.29 -3.57
C LEU A 35 -6.71 -19.61 -4.32
N ALA A 36 -5.49 -19.84 -4.80
CA ALA A 36 -5.12 -21.06 -5.51
C ALA A 36 -5.31 -22.32 -4.63
N GLN A 37 -4.98 -22.22 -3.34
CA GLN A 37 -5.21 -23.32 -2.39
C GLN A 37 -6.70 -23.57 -2.14
N LYS A 38 -7.52 -22.52 -2.01
CA LYS A 38 -8.94 -22.65 -1.67
C LYS A 38 -9.81 -23.14 -2.81
N VAL A 39 -9.54 -22.72 -4.05
CA VAL A 39 -10.46 -22.98 -5.17
C VAL A 39 -10.01 -24.14 -6.05
N LEU A 40 -8.89 -24.80 -5.72
CA LEU A 40 -8.28 -25.86 -6.55
C LEU A 40 -8.26 -25.46 -8.05
N TRP A 41 -8.03 -24.17 -8.30
CA TRP A 41 -8.23 -23.56 -9.61
C TRP A 41 -7.13 -24.09 -10.54
N SER A 42 -7.50 -24.99 -11.45
CA SER A 42 -6.60 -25.59 -12.44
C SER A 42 -6.07 -24.58 -13.46
N THR A 43 -6.67 -23.39 -13.51
CA THR A 43 -6.23 -22.25 -14.31
C THR A 43 -5.31 -21.32 -13.49
N PRO A 44 -4.07 -21.06 -13.93
CA PRO A 44 -3.15 -20.22 -13.18
C PRO A 44 -3.69 -18.78 -13.10
N LEU A 45 -3.83 -18.25 -11.89
CA LEU A 45 -4.03 -16.81 -11.67
C LEU A 45 -2.93 -16.05 -12.41
N GLY A 46 -3.31 -15.08 -13.23
CA GLY A 46 -2.36 -14.35 -14.09
C GLY A 46 -1.17 -13.80 -13.30
N LYS A 47 0.04 -13.84 -13.87
CA LYS A 47 1.27 -13.39 -13.19
C LYS A 47 1.30 -11.89 -12.94
N LYS A 48 0.57 -11.11 -13.74
CA LYS A 48 0.55 -9.64 -13.70
C LYS A 48 -0.45 -9.14 -12.65
N TYR A 49 -0.23 -7.91 -12.18
CA TYR A 49 -1.14 -7.17 -11.32
C TYR A 49 -0.93 -5.67 -11.54
N PHE A 50 -1.94 -4.88 -11.20
CA PHE A 50 -1.87 -3.43 -11.13
C PHE A 50 -1.93 -2.99 -9.67
N CYS A 51 -1.17 -1.97 -9.30
CA CYS A 51 -1.16 -1.40 -7.96
C CYS A 51 -1.03 0.12 -8.07
N ALA A 52 -1.92 0.82 -7.38
CA ALA A 52 -1.88 2.26 -7.21
C ALA A 52 -2.14 2.59 -5.74
N ILE A 53 -1.48 3.63 -5.25
CA ILE A 53 -1.71 4.15 -3.90
C ILE A 53 -2.88 5.11 -3.97
N VAL A 54 -3.78 5.03 -3.00
CA VAL A 54 -4.91 5.94 -2.84
C VAL A 54 -4.77 6.64 -1.50
N GLY A 55 -4.81 7.97 -1.51
CA GLY A 55 -4.76 8.78 -0.30
C GLY A 55 -4.92 10.26 -0.64
N ALA A 56 -5.73 10.96 0.14
CA ALA A 56 -5.74 12.42 0.13
C ALA A 56 -4.71 12.88 1.17
N ILE A 57 -3.61 13.47 0.69
CA ILE A 57 -2.59 14.09 1.54
C ILE A 57 -2.72 15.59 1.32
N THR A 58 -2.99 16.34 2.38
CA THR A 58 -3.02 17.82 2.32
C THR A 58 -1.70 18.40 2.83
N GLU A 59 -1.41 19.65 2.47
CA GLU A 59 -0.21 20.34 2.93
C GLU A 59 -0.20 20.49 4.45
N GLU A 60 -1.36 20.79 5.04
CA GLU A 60 -1.53 20.94 6.48
C GLU A 60 -1.19 19.65 7.23
N LEU A 61 -1.62 18.50 6.71
CA LEU A 61 -1.32 17.19 7.30
C LEU A 61 0.18 16.89 7.28
N VAL A 62 0.86 17.26 6.19
CA VAL A 62 2.31 17.05 6.07
C VAL A 62 3.07 17.98 7.01
N LYS A 63 2.65 19.25 7.10
CA LYS A 63 3.26 20.24 7.99
C LYS A 63 3.13 19.81 9.45
N GLU A 64 1.94 19.43 9.88
CA GLU A 64 1.69 18.92 11.23
C GLU A 64 2.51 17.65 11.51
N TYR A 65 2.66 16.74 10.54
CA TYR A 65 3.48 15.54 10.68
C TYR A 65 4.96 15.85 10.92
N VAL A 66 5.51 16.86 10.23
CA VAL A 66 6.91 17.29 10.37
C VAL A 66 7.15 18.01 11.69
N GLU A 67 6.27 18.95 12.05
CA GLU A 67 6.37 19.74 13.30
C GLU A 67 6.30 18.87 14.55
N ASN A 68 5.57 17.75 14.51
CA ASN A 68 5.41 16.84 15.64
C ASN A 68 6.43 15.68 15.69
N GLN A 69 7.43 15.64 14.80
CA GLN A 69 8.54 14.70 14.96
C GLN A 69 9.36 15.10 16.19
N GLN A 70 9.43 14.25 17.21
CA GLN A 70 10.25 14.48 18.40
C GLN A 70 11.70 14.69 17.96
N THR A 71 12.28 15.85 18.30
CA THR A 71 13.70 16.14 18.11
C THR A 71 14.44 15.79 19.39
N ASP A 72 14.80 14.52 19.58
CA ASP A 72 15.81 14.12 20.56
C ASP A 72 17.21 14.54 20.06
N GLY A 73 17.42 15.86 20.00
CA GLY A 73 18.72 16.48 19.71
C GLY A 73 18.68 17.51 18.58
N SER A 74 19.02 18.75 18.93
CA SER A 74 19.35 19.91 18.08
C SER A 74 18.27 20.45 17.14
N GLU A 75 17.76 21.63 17.49
CA GLU A 75 17.10 22.56 16.58
C GLU A 75 18.05 23.05 15.47
N GLU A 76 18.32 22.21 14.47
CA GLU A 76 18.85 22.69 13.20
C GLU A 76 17.99 22.13 12.07
N ALA A 77 16.84 22.77 11.87
CA ALA A 77 16.12 22.68 10.61
C ALA A 77 17.09 23.13 9.50
N PHE A 78 17.55 22.15 8.70
CA PHE A 78 18.40 22.25 7.51
C PHE A 78 18.69 23.69 7.03
N LYS A 79 19.95 24.12 7.17
CA LYS A 79 20.48 25.24 6.39
C LYS A 79 20.88 24.72 5.01
N ILE A 80 20.27 25.28 3.97
CA ILE A 80 20.75 25.17 2.59
C ILE A 80 21.72 26.34 2.43
N ASP A 81 23.02 26.06 2.30
CA ASP A 81 24.00 27.04 1.84
C ASP A 81 24.02 27.05 0.30
N ASP A 82 24.17 28.25 -0.27
CA ASP A 82 24.25 28.55 -1.73
C ASP A 82 25.43 27.83 -2.43
#